data_AF-A0A7S0Z341-F1
#
_entry.id   AF-A0A7S0Z341-F1
#
_cell.length_a   1.000
_cell.length_b   1.000
_cell.length_c   1.000
_cell.angle_alpha   90.00
_cell.angle_beta   90.00
_cell.angle_gamma   90.00
#
_symmetry.space_group_name_H-M   'P 1'
#
loop_
_entity.id
_entity.type
_entity.pdbx_description
1 polymer ?
#
loop_
_entity_poly.entity_id
_entity_poly.type
_entity_poly.pdbx_seq_one_letter_code
_entity_poly.pdbx_strand_id
1 'polypeptide(L)'
;MEAEQEMAFERGKFGGTGDVSGEAVRCVPFLADGELECDVGGKVVIVGRGGVKFEVKAQRVARGGGIGMIVVNTEESLFSCTGSADDVEMPVVCVAKSGGGLLKDGARVSLRGVQYGVGTLRYTCDVGADGHNVKKDLAEALPVSGGFAVPPRIPSPSQHAGGGGDSVDSSDNDSDDSLGDVDIEKYKAVRNAIKLRLDDDQHDLAGQEDGGNEGMSAPASVGGGGGEKKGG
;
A
#
# COMPACT_ATOMS: atom_id res chain seq x y z
N MET A 1 7.82 4.56 25.74
CA MET A 1 9.07 4.55 24.95
C MET A 1 8.64 4.57 23.49
N GLU A 2 9.25 5.39 22.64
CA GLU A 2 8.96 5.37 21.20
C GLU A 2 9.89 4.36 20.53
N ALA A 3 9.35 3.46 19.72
CA ALA A 3 10.15 2.62 18.83
C ALA A 3 9.88 2.96 17.37
N GLU A 4 10.89 2.76 16.54
CA GLU A 4 10.76 2.83 15.10
C GLU A 4 10.40 1.45 14.55
N GLN A 5 9.39 1.43 13.67
CA GLN A 5 8.98 0.27 12.92
C GLN A 5 9.05 0.54 11.42
N GLU A 6 9.06 -0.53 10.64
CA GLU A 6 9.13 -0.49 9.19
C GLU A 6 7.99 -1.30 8.57
N MET A 7 7.47 -0.83 7.44
CA MET A 7 6.59 -1.60 6.56
C MET A 7 6.92 -1.31 5.10
N ALA A 8 6.60 -2.25 4.22
CA ALA A 8 6.74 -2.05 2.79
C ALA A 8 5.62 -1.16 2.22
N PHE A 9 5.93 -0.41 1.17
CA PHE A 9 4.94 0.29 0.35
C PHE A 9 5.22 0.08 -1.14
N GLU A 10 4.18 0.33 -1.95
CA GLU A 10 4.29 0.48 -3.39
C GLU A 10 3.94 1.92 -3.78
N ARG A 11 4.73 2.53 -4.67
CA ARG A 11 4.47 3.88 -5.18
C ARG A 11 3.29 3.84 -6.16
N GLY A 12 2.51 4.91 -6.17
CA GLY A 12 1.55 5.17 -7.23
C GLY A 12 2.24 5.35 -8.59
N LYS A 13 1.47 5.18 -9.66
CA LYS A 13 1.94 5.46 -11.04
C LYS A 13 2.11 6.95 -11.35
N PHE A 14 1.66 7.81 -10.44
CA PHE A 14 1.76 9.26 -10.47
C PHE A 14 2.30 9.77 -9.12
N GLY A 15 2.57 11.06 -9.04
CA GLY A 15 3.20 11.67 -7.87
C GLY A 15 4.72 11.73 -7.96
N GLY A 16 5.30 12.47 -7.02
CA GLY A 16 6.75 12.63 -6.88
C GLY A 16 7.50 11.33 -6.65
N THR A 17 8.78 11.35 -7.00
CA THR A 17 9.74 10.26 -6.75
C THR A 17 10.65 10.51 -5.55
N GLY A 18 10.56 11.69 -4.94
CA GLY A 18 11.38 12.08 -3.81
C GLY A 18 10.99 11.37 -2.51
N ASP A 19 11.99 11.00 -1.73
CA ASP A 19 11.82 10.55 -0.35
C ASP A 19 11.38 11.73 0.53
N VAL A 20 10.46 11.49 1.46
CA VAL A 20 9.92 12.53 2.33
C VAL A 20 9.82 12.04 3.77
N SER A 21 9.89 12.97 4.72
CA SER A 21 9.67 12.67 6.13
C SER A 21 8.92 13.83 6.78
N GLY A 22 8.00 13.48 7.67
CA GLY A 22 7.16 14.44 8.37
C GLY A 22 6.25 13.76 9.37
N GLU A 23 5.39 14.55 9.99
CA GLU A 23 4.32 14.05 10.84
C GLU A 23 3.20 13.47 9.98
N ALA A 24 2.62 12.35 10.41
CA ALA A 24 1.48 11.74 9.75
C ALA A 24 0.15 12.28 10.31
N VAL A 25 -0.83 12.49 9.43
CA VAL A 25 -2.17 12.97 9.81
C VAL A 25 -3.27 12.27 9.03
N ARG A 26 -4.32 11.82 9.72
CA ARG A 26 -5.60 11.39 9.13
C ARG A 26 -6.56 12.56 9.13
N CYS A 27 -7.09 12.85 7.96
CA CYS A 27 -8.05 13.93 7.78
C CYS A 27 -9.47 13.40 7.78
N VAL A 28 -10.43 14.29 8.07
CA VAL A 28 -11.85 14.03 7.85
C VAL A 28 -12.26 14.73 6.54
N PRO A 29 -12.93 14.04 5.61
CA PRO A 29 -13.22 12.61 5.62
C PRO A 29 -11.96 11.77 5.35
N PHE A 30 -11.88 10.59 5.98
CA PHE A 30 -10.72 9.68 5.84
C PHE A 30 -10.52 9.19 4.40
N LEU A 31 -11.60 9.13 3.62
CA LEU A 31 -11.52 8.78 2.21
C LEU A 31 -11.13 9.98 1.33
N ALA A 32 -10.92 11.17 1.89
CA ALA A 32 -10.59 12.37 1.13
C ALA A 32 -11.52 12.56 -0.10
N ASP A 33 -12.80 12.21 0.06
CA ASP A 33 -13.85 12.30 -0.95
C ASP A 33 -14.59 13.66 -0.89
N GLY A 34 -14.42 14.40 0.20
CA GLY A 34 -14.81 15.80 0.38
C GLY A 34 -13.62 16.74 0.64
N GLU A 35 -13.91 17.91 1.20
CA GLU A 35 -12.92 18.86 1.70
C GLU A 35 -12.22 18.32 2.96
N LEU A 36 -10.92 18.55 3.10
CA LEU A 36 -10.13 18.01 4.20
C LEU A 36 -10.20 18.94 5.42
N GLU A 37 -10.74 18.43 6.52
CA GLU A 37 -10.85 19.13 7.80
C GLU A 37 -9.69 18.75 8.74
N CYS A 38 -8.49 19.24 8.42
CA CYS A 38 -7.26 18.98 9.17
C CYS A 38 -6.15 19.95 8.71
N ASP A 39 -5.10 20.10 9.52
CA ASP A 39 -3.89 20.81 9.10
C ASP A 39 -2.95 19.85 8.37
N VAL A 40 -2.88 19.96 7.04
CA VAL A 40 -2.02 19.12 6.17
C VAL A 40 -0.70 19.78 5.80
N GLY A 41 -0.50 21.06 6.11
CA GLY A 41 0.68 21.81 5.67
C GLY A 41 1.98 21.20 6.20
N GLY A 42 2.86 20.75 5.31
CA GLY A 42 4.12 20.12 5.71
C GLY A 42 4.01 18.69 6.24
N LYS A 43 2.83 18.05 6.16
CA LYS A 43 2.57 16.72 6.74
C LYS A 43 2.38 15.64 5.69
N VAL A 44 2.50 14.38 6.12
CA VAL A 44 2.17 13.20 5.30
C VAL A 44 0.75 12.78 5.61
N VAL A 45 -0.15 12.86 4.63
CA VAL A 45 -1.57 12.60 4.84
C VAL A 45 -1.89 11.12 4.63
N ILE A 46 -2.57 10.51 5.60
CA ILE A 46 -3.05 9.13 5.53
C ILE A 46 -4.52 9.13 5.10
N VAL A 47 -4.83 8.46 3.99
CA VAL A 47 -6.17 8.34 3.44
C VAL A 47 -6.55 6.89 3.17
N GLY A 48 -7.84 6.57 3.16
CA GLY A 48 -8.35 5.25 2.77
C GLY A 48 -8.55 5.11 1.26
N ARG A 49 -8.42 3.87 0.75
CA ARG A 49 -8.84 3.48 -0.61
C ARG A 49 -10.38 3.53 -0.73
N GLY A 50 -10.88 3.99 -1.88
CA GLY A 50 -12.32 4.11 -2.18
C GLY A 50 -12.82 5.55 -2.25
N GLY A 51 -14.14 5.76 -2.40
CA GLY A 51 -14.78 7.08 -2.45
C GLY A 51 -14.60 7.82 -3.79
N VAL A 52 -13.37 8.25 -4.10
CA VAL A 52 -12.99 8.98 -5.33
C VAL A 52 -11.67 8.45 -5.92
N LYS A 53 -11.32 8.89 -7.13
CA LYS A 53 -10.04 8.57 -7.78
C LYS A 53 -8.84 9.02 -6.94
N PHE A 54 -7.72 8.30 -7.01
CA PHE A 54 -6.51 8.63 -6.24
C PHE A 54 -5.92 10.00 -6.60
N GLU A 55 -5.96 10.38 -7.87
CA GLU A 55 -5.54 11.69 -8.38
C GLU A 55 -6.27 12.83 -7.65
N VAL A 56 -7.60 12.70 -7.50
CA VAL A 56 -8.45 13.71 -6.83
C VAL A 56 -8.08 13.83 -5.35
N LYS A 57 -7.77 12.72 -4.67
CA LYS A 57 -7.29 12.74 -3.28
C LYS A 57 -5.94 13.46 -3.19
N ALA A 58 -5.02 13.10 -4.07
CA ALA A 58 -3.69 13.68 -4.11
C ALA A 58 -3.76 15.19 -4.35
N GLN A 59 -4.52 15.66 -5.34
CA GLN A 59 -4.71 17.09 -5.61
C GLN A 59 -5.26 17.84 -4.39
N ARG A 60 -6.17 17.24 -3.61
CA ARG A 60 -6.68 17.83 -2.36
C ARG A 60 -5.58 17.95 -1.30
N VAL A 61 -4.75 16.92 -1.15
CA VAL A 61 -3.59 16.93 -0.24
C VAL A 61 -2.56 17.96 -0.68
N ALA A 62 -2.21 17.99 -1.98
CA ALA A 62 -1.27 18.95 -2.56
C ALA A 62 -1.72 20.39 -2.34
N ARG A 63 -3.01 20.68 -2.62
CA ARG A 63 -3.58 22.02 -2.46
C ARG A 63 -3.53 22.52 -1.02
N GLY A 64 -3.62 21.63 -0.05
CA GLY A 64 -3.45 21.98 1.37
C GLY A 64 -2.00 22.10 1.82
N GLY A 65 -1.02 21.79 0.96
CA GLY A 65 0.41 21.84 1.28
C GLY A 65 0.97 20.56 1.90
N GLY A 66 0.30 19.42 1.71
CA GLY A 66 0.82 18.12 2.14
C GLY A 66 2.07 17.72 1.37
N ILE A 67 3.06 17.16 2.06
CA ILE A 67 4.36 16.77 1.49
C ILE A 67 4.41 15.30 1.07
N GLY A 68 3.33 14.54 1.29
CA GLY A 68 3.21 13.15 0.87
C GLY A 68 1.82 12.61 1.18
N MET A 69 1.44 11.54 0.47
CA MET A 69 0.16 10.86 0.69
C MET A 69 0.38 9.35 0.83
N ILE A 70 -0.14 8.78 1.91
CA ILE A 70 -0.19 7.33 2.15
C ILE A 70 -1.63 6.86 1.96
N VAL A 71 -1.84 5.96 1.00
CA VAL A 71 -3.13 5.32 0.75
C VAL A 71 -3.16 3.96 1.46
N VAL A 72 -4.08 3.83 2.41
CA VAL A 72 -4.34 2.56 3.10
C VAL A 72 -5.27 1.72 2.23
N ASN A 73 -4.78 0.55 1.81
CA ASN A 73 -5.56 -0.40 1.05
C ASN A 73 -6.69 -1.01 1.91
N THR A 74 -7.71 -1.54 1.24
CA THR A 74 -8.80 -2.33 1.87
C THR A 74 -8.44 -3.81 2.04
N GLU A 75 -7.33 -4.25 1.43
CA GLU A 75 -6.82 -5.61 1.41
C GLU A 75 -5.39 -5.67 2.01
N GLU A 76 -4.92 -6.87 2.35
CA GLU A 76 -3.56 -7.07 2.89
C GLU A 76 -2.46 -7.11 1.83
N SER A 77 -2.84 -7.21 0.55
CA SER A 77 -1.91 -7.10 -0.57
C SER A 77 -1.46 -5.66 -0.77
N LEU A 78 -0.18 -5.49 -1.16
CA LEU A 78 0.28 -4.22 -1.73
C LEU A 78 -0.42 -3.97 -3.06
N PHE A 79 -0.64 -2.70 -3.36
CA PHE A 79 -1.38 -2.26 -4.52
C PHE A 79 -0.77 -0.95 -5.03
N SER A 80 -0.38 -0.88 -6.29
CA SER A 80 0.00 0.41 -6.90
C SER A 80 -1.22 1.26 -7.19
N CYS A 81 -1.26 2.46 -6.63
CA CYS A 81 -2.29 3.45 -6.91
C CYS A 81 -2.18 3.91 -8.38
N THR A 82 -3.16 3.54 -9.20
CA THR A 82 -3.20 3.85 -10.64
C THR A 82 -3.76 5.26 -10.89
N GLY A 83 -3.35 5.85 -12.01
CA GLY A 83 -3.78 7.19 -12.43
C GLY A 83 -2.68 7.98 -13.10
N SER A 84 -3.01 9.20 -13.51
CA SER A 84 -2.17 10.23 -14.09
C SER A 84 -2.58 11.58 -13.50
N ALA A 85 -1.67 12.23 -12.79
CA ALA A 85 -1.83 13.60 -12.31
C ALA A 85 -0.45 14.28 -12.34
N ASP A 86 -0.23 15.08 -13.39
CA ASP A 86 1.06 15.73 -13.65
C ASP A 86 1.33 16.91 -12.69
N ASP A 87 0.28 17.43 -12.07
CA ASP A 87 0.30 18.53 -11.09
C ASP A 87 0.61 18.07 -9.66
N VAL A 88 0.79 16.77 -9.45
CA VAL A 88 1.04 16.15 -8.14
C VAL A 88 2.53 15.88 -8.00
N GLU A 89 3.25 16.77 -7.34
CA GLU A 89 4.71 16.66 -7.15
C GLU A 89 5.11 15.88 -5.90
N MET A 90 4.22 15.76 -4.91
CA MET A 90 4.51 15.00 -3.68
C MET A 90 4.34 13.49 -3.93
N PRO A 91 5.10 12.64 -3.22
CA PRO A 91 5.01 11.20 -3.40
C PRO A 91 3.66 10.65 -2.93
N VAL A 92 3.13 9.73 -3.73
CA VAL A 92 1.93 8.95 -3.41
C VAL A 92 2.34 7.50 -3.27
N VAL A 93 2.10 6.93 -2.09
CA VAL A 93 2.44 5.53 -1.78
C VAL A 93 1.24 4.81 -1.23
N CYS A 94 1.24 3.49 -1.34
CA CYS A 94 0.12 2.65 -0.94
C CYS A 94 0.66 1.52 -0.05
N VAL A 95 -0.06 1.25 1.04
CA VAL A 95 0.31 0.24 2.05
C VAL A 95 -0.83 -0.76 2.24
N ALA A 96 -0.48 -1.95 2.73
CA ALA A 96 -1.45 -2.96 3.14
C ALA A 96 -2.38 -2.43 4.24
N LYS A 97 -3.59 -3.00 4.32
CA LYS A 97 -4.58 -2.64 5.34
C LYS A 97 -4.03 -2.73 6.77
N SER A 98 -3.38 -3.84 7.13
CA SER A 98 -2.75 -4.01 8.44
C SER A 98 -1.72 -2.93 8.74
N GLY A 99 -0.81 -2.64 7.81
CA GLY A 99 0.19 -1.58 7.94
C GLY A 99 -0.45 -0.20 8.16
N GLY A 100 -1.44 0.15 7.34
CA GLY A 100 -2.17 1.40 7.51
C GLY A 100 -2.94 1.51 8.83
N GLY A 101 -3.34 0.39 9.44
CA GLY A 101 -3.96 0.37 10.77
C GLY A 101 -3.01 0.71 11.93
N LEU A 102 -1.69 0.57 11.72
CA LEU A 102 -0.66 0.84 12.73
C LEU A 102 -0.27 2.33 12.79
N LEU A 103 -0.50 3.07 11.71
CA LEU A 103 -0.17 4.49 11.62
C LEU A 103 -1.13 5.34 12.45
N LYS A 104 -0.58 6.18 13.34
CA LYS A 104 -1.33 7.11 14.18
C LYS A 104 -1.12 8.54 13.73
N ASP A 105 -2.08 9.39 14.04
CA ASP A 105 -1.89 10.84 13.92
C ASP A 105 -0.78 11.29 14.86
N GLY A 106 0.07 12.21 14.40
CA GLY A 106 1.24 12.65 15.14
C GLY A 106 2.46 11.73 15.00
N ALA A 107 2.33 10.53 14.41
CA ALA A 107 3.46 9.65 14.23
C ALA A 107 4.47 10.27 13.25
N ARG A 108 5.77 10.20 13.58
CA ARG A 108 6.81 10.62 12.64
C ARG A 108 6.99 9.53 11.60
N VAL A 109 6.83 9.86 10.32
CA VAL A 109 6.98 8.92 9.21
C VAL A 109 8.11 9.33 8.26
N SER A 110 8.72 8.36 7.60
CA SER A 110 9.69 8.57 6.52
C SER A 110 9.44 7.56 5.41
N LEU A 111 9.16 8.07 4.20
CA LEU A 111 9.04 7.29 2.98
C LEU A 111 10.43 7.24 2.33
N ARG A 112 10.98 6.04 2.19
CA ARG A 112 12.30 5.82 1.60
C ARG A 112 12.27 4.88 0.41
N GLY A 113 13.08 5.18 -0.60
CA GLY A 113 13.15 4.40 -1.83
C GLY A 113 12.01 4.68 -2.79
N VAL A 114 11.31 5.82 -2.65
CA VAL A 114 10.13 6.17 -3.45
C VAL A 114 10.43 6.07 -4.95
N GLN A 115 11.57 6.60 -5.39
CA GLN A 115 11.99 6.59 -6.80
C GLN A 115 12.06 5.20 -7.45
N TYR A 116 12.20 4.13 -6.67
CA TYR A 116 12.29 2.76 -7.18
C TYR A 116 10.94 2.08 -7.39
N GLY A 117 9.84 2.77 -7.09
CA GLY A 117 8.47 2.22 -7.22
C GLY A 117 8.04 1.34 -6.05
N VAL A 118 8.99 0.81 -5.27
CA VAL A 118 8.76 0.09 -4.01
C VAL A 118 9.74 0.61 -2.97
N GLY A 119 9.33 0.60 -1.70
CA GLY A 119 10.20 1.13 -0.65
C GLY A 119 9.73 0.79 0.75
N THR A 120 10.33 1.49 1.72
CA THR A 120 10.09 1.27 3.15
C THR A 120 9.53 2.53 3.79
N LEU A 121 8.41 2.38 4.47
CA LEU A 121 7.83 3.38 5.36
C LEU A 121 8.32 3.09 6.77
N ARG A 122 9.13 4.02 7.31
CA ARG A 122 9.53 4.04 8.72
C ARG A 122 8.55 4.88 9.51
N TYR A 123 8.16 4.44 10.71
CA TYR A 123 7.23 5.19 11.56
C TYR A 123 7.51 5.00 13.05
N THR A 124 7.21 6.01 13.85
CA THR A 124 7.25 5.90 15.32
C THR A 124 5.95 5.29 15.85
N CYS A 125 6.08 4.49 16.91
CA CYS A 125 4.97 3.87 17.62
C CYS A 125 5.21 3.88 19.12
N ASP A 126 4.12 3.94 19.89
CA ASP A 126 4.16 3.76 21.33
C ASP A 126 4.40 2.29 21.67
N VAL A 127 5.43 2.05 22.47
CA VAL A 127 5.77 0.72 22.98
C VAL A 127 5.44 0.65 24.47
N GLY A 128 4.84 -0.47 24.88
CA GLY A 128 4.57 -0.81 26.27
C GLY A 128 5.85 -0.93 27.09
N ALA A 129 5.71 -0.98 28.41
CA ALA A 129 6.86 -1.12 29.32
C ALA A 129 7.66 -2.43 29.11
N ASP A 130 7.02 -3.41 28.49
CA ASP A 130 7.52 -4.73 28.09
C ASP A 130 8.23 -4.73 26.72
N GLY A 131 8.39 -3.58 26.07
CA GLY A 131 9.02 -3.50 24.76
C GLY A 131 8.13 -4.00 23.61
N HIS A 132 6.88 -4.39 23.88
CA HIS A 132 5.95 -4.85 22.86
C HIS A 132 5.03 -3.71 22.40
N ASN A 133 4.63 -3.76 21.12
CA ASN A 133 3.60 -2.86 20.61
C ASN A 133 2.32 -3.06 21.41
N VAL A 134 1.79 -1.98 21.97
CA VAL A 134 0.58 -1.96 22.84
C VAL A 134 -0.69 -2.44 22.10
N LYS A 135 -0.59 -2.83 20.82
CA LYS A 135 -1.72 -3.27 19.99
C LYS A 135 -1.56 -4.65 19.34
N LYS A 136 -0.57 -5.47 19.74
CA LYS A 136 -0.48 -6.84 19.19
C LYS A 136 -1.54 -7.80 19.75
N ASP A 137 -2.21 -7.43 20.85
CA ASP A 137 -3.22 -8.29 21.52
C ASP A 137 -4.68 -8.02 21.14
N LEU A 138 -4.95 -7.28 20.05
CA LEU A 138 -6.34 -7.10 19.55
C LEU A 138 -6.64 -7.90 18.27
N ALA A 139 -5.89 -9.00 18.06
CA ALA A 139 -6.23 -10.03 17.06
C ALA A 139 -6.56 -11.40 17.71
N GLU A 140 -6.39 -11.58 19.02
CA GLU A 140 -6.66 -12.85 19.73
C GLU A 140 -7.67 -12.75 20.89
N ALA A 141 -8.53 -11.74 20.90
CA ALA A 141 -9.63 -11.66 21.87
C ALA A 141 -10.95 -11.29 21.17
N LEU A 142 -11.47 -12.18 20.33
CA LEU A 142 -12.91 -12.23 20.11
C LEU A 142 -13.53 -13.07 21.23
N PRO A 143 -14.37 -12.50 22.10
CA PRO A 143 -15.21 -13.32 22.96
C PRO A 143 -16.23 -14.05 22.08
N VAL A 144 -16.09 -15.38 21.99
CA VAL A 144 -17.20 -16.27 21.60
C VAL A 144 -18.23 -16.18 22.71
N SER A 145 -19.22 -15.30 22.58
CA SER A 145 -20.45 -15.38 23.37
C SER A 145 -21.57 -14.54 22.76
N GLY A 146 -22.75 -15.13 22.65
CA GLY A 146 -24.01 -14.39 22.50
C GLY A 146 -24.89 -14.90 21.37
N GLY A 147 -25.74 -15.89 21.68
CA GLY A 147 -26.57 -16.62 20.74
C GLY A 147 -27.61 -15.77 20.00
N PHE A 148 -27.72 -16.04 18.71
CA PHE A 148 -28.95 -15.79 17.96
C PHE A 148 -29.85 -17.01 18.06
N ALA A 149 -31.00 -16.82 18.71
CA ALA A 149 -32.08 -17.78 18.76
C ALA A 149 -32.56 -18.11 17.34
N VAL A 150 -32.36 -19.35 16.92
CA VAL A 150 -32.94 -19.89 15.69
C VAL A 150 -34.39 -20.27 15.99
N PRO A 151 -35.40 -19.76 15.26
CA PRO A 151 -36.78 -20.21 15.44
C PRO A 151 -36.93 -21.67 14.94
N PRO A 152 -37.80 -22.49 15.57
CA PRO A 152 -37.95 -23.89 15.20
C PRO A 152 -38.65 -24.01 13.84
N ARG A 153 -38.00 -24.67 12.88
CA ARG A 153 -38.65 -25.15 11.65
C ARG A 153 -38.52 -26.67 11.54
N ILE A 154 -39.66 -27.30 11.85
CA ILE A 154 -40.29 -28.52 11.31
C ILE A 154 -39.38 -29.51 10.56
N PRO A 155 -39.37 -30.81 10.95
CA PRO A 155 -38.59 -31.84 10.29
C PRO A 155 -39.27 -32.36 9.00
N SER A 156 -38.47 -32.75 8.01
CA SER A 156 -38.89 -33.74 7.02
C SER A 156 -37.67 -34.59 6.57
N PRO A 157 -37.87 -35.89 6.30
CA PRO A 157 -36.80 -36.89 6.27
C PRO A 157 -36.44 -37.35 4.86
N SER A 158 -35.15 -37.65 4.63
CA SER A 158 -34.66 -38.68 3.70
C SER A 158 -33.14 -38.74 3.84
N GLN A 159 -32.59 -39.64 4.66
CA GLN A 159 -32.02 -40.92 4.21
C GLN A 159 -31.12 -40.81 2.98
N HIS A 160 -29.80 -40.78 3.22
CA HIS A 160 -28.89 -41.61 2.45
C HIS A 160 -27.70 -42.05 3.31
N ALA A 161 -27.51 -43.37 3.34
CA ALA A 161 -26.46 -44.09 4.04
C ALA A 161 -25.13 -44.10 3.27
N GLY A 162 -24.04 -44.30 4.01
CA GLY A 162 -22.68 -44.59 3.54
C GLY A 162 -21.70 -43.92 4.49
N GLY A 163 -21.11 -44.59 5.48
CA GLY A 163 -20.06 -45.62 5.34
C GLY A 163 -18.71 -44.89 5.20
N GLY A 164 -17.67 -45.05 6.00
CA GLY A 164 -17.25 -46.04 6.98
C GLY A 164 -15.71 -45.99 7.01
N GLY A 165 -15.10 -46.23 8.17
CA GLY A 165 -13.65 -46.43 8.35
C GLY A 165 -12.83 -45.15 8.52
N ASP A 166 -11.71 -45.13 9.24
CA ASP A 166 -11.13 -46.12 10.14
C ASP A 166 -10.11 -45.35 10.99
N SER A 167 -9.92 -45.82 12.21
CA SER A 167 -8.95 -45.33 13.20
C SER A 167 -7.51 -45.63 12.78
N VAL A 168 -6.61 -44.65 12.92
CA VAL A 168 -5.18 -44.94 13.15
C VAL A 168 -4.66 -44.08 14.28
N ASP A 169 -4.07 -44.82 15.21
CA ASP A 169 -3.47 -44.44 16.47
C ASP A 169 -1.97 -44.15 16.29
N SER A 170 -1.43 -43.40 17.25
CA SER A 170 -0.03 -43.28 17.69
C SER A 170 1.03 -42.77 16.71
N SER A 171 1.77 -41.75 17.16
CA SER A 171 3.20 -41.91 17.52
C SER A 171 3.71 -40.62 18.18
N ASP A 172 4.06 -40.73 19.46
CA ASP A 172 4.98 -39.85 20.17
C ASP A 172 6.31 -39.78 19.42
N ASN A 173 6.85 -38.56 19.25
CA ASN A 173 8.24 -38.38 18.86
C ASN A 173 8.81 -37.15 19.57
N ASP A 174 9.36 -37.39 20.76
CA ASP A 174 10.30 -36.49 21.43
C ASP A 174 11.65 -36.54 20.70
N SER A 175 12.11 -35.41 20.17
CA SER A 175 13.53 -35.15 19.95
C SER A 175 13.83 -33.65 20.07
N ASP A 176 14.40 -33.32 21.22
CA ASP A 176 15.21 -32.14 21.51
C ASP A 176 16.39 -32.05 20.52
N ASP A 177 16.54 -30.93 19.80
CA ASP A 177 17.83 -30.24 19.56
C ASP A 177 17.75 -29.09 18.51
N SER A 178 18.05 -27.88 19.00
CA SER A 178 18.94 -26.88 18.38
C SER A 178 18.62 -26.17 17.03
N LEU A 179 18.64 -24.83 17.15
CA LEU A 179 18.75 -23.73 16.16
C LEU A 179 17.41 -23.20 15.61
N GLY A 180 17.04 -22.02 16.10
CA GLY A 180 15.73 -21.39 15.96
C GLY A 180 15.19 -21.30 14.53
N ASP A 181 13.93 -21.70 14.40
CA ASP A 181 13.12 -21.70 13.20
C ASP A 181 12.97 -20.30 12.61
N VAL A 182 13.96 -19.90 11.81
CA VAL A 182 13.70 -19.01 10.69
C VAL A 182 12.94 -19.86 9.67
N ASP A 183 11.61 -19.77 9.75
CA ASP A 183 10.56 -20.30 8.88
C ASP A 183 10.99 -20.42 7.38
N ILE A 184 11.77 -21.45 7.05
CA ILE A 184 12.31 -21.70 5.69
C ILE A 184 11.15 -21.96 4.71
N GLU A 185 10.02 -22.51 5.18
CA GLU A 185 8.82 -22.72 4.37
C GLU A 185 8.16 -21.39 3.97
N LYS A 186 8.17 -20.40 4.88
CA LYS A 186 7.67 -19.04 4.61
C LYS A 186 8.56 -18.33 3.59
N TYR A 187 9.88 -18.51 3.67
CA TYR A 187 10.82 -18.01 2.66
C TYR A 187 10.67 -18.70 1.29
N LYS A 188 10.37 -20.01 1.26
CA LYS A 188 10.07 -20.73 -0.01
C LYS A 188 8.77 -20.25 -0.66
N ALA A 189 7.74 -19.95 0.14
CA ALA A 189 6.48 -19.39 -0.36
C ALA A 189 6.68 -17.99 -0.99
N VAL A 190 7.45 -17.11 -0.32
CA VAL A 190 7.77 -15.78 -0.86
C VAL A 190 8.63 -15.88 -2.13
N ARG A 191 9.60 -16.79 -2.17
CA ARG A 191 10.45 -17.00 -3.35
C ARG A 191 9.65 -17.52 -4.56
N ASN A 192 8.70 -18.43 -4.35
CA ASN A 192 7.83 -18.91 -5.45
C ASN A 192 6.88 -17.83 -5.94
N ALA A 193 6.36 -16.97 -5.07
CA ALA A 193 5.50 -15.86 -5.47
C ALA A 193 6.24 -14.81 -6.32
N ILE A 194 7.53 -14.60 -6.08
CA ILE A 194 8.36 -13.66 -6.87
C ILE A 194 8.84 -14.28 -8.19
N LYS A 195 9.07 -15.60 -8.25
CA LYS A 195 9.52 -16.29 -9.47
C LYS A 195 8.44 -16.57 -10.51
N LEU A 196 7.16 -16.45 -10.16
CA LEU A 196 6.04 -16.72 -11.07
C LEU A 196 5.60 -15.52 -11.94
N ARG A 197 6.40 -14.45 -11.99
CA ARG A 197 6.12 -13.25 -12.80
C ARG A 197 7.16 -12.90 -13.86
N LEU A 198 8.11 -13.79 -14.09
CA LEU A 198 8.93 -13.74 -15.31
C LEU A 198 8.22 -14.65 -16.31
N ASP A 199 7.17 -14.11 -16.94
CA ASP A 199 6.56 -14.72 -18.12
C ASP A 199 7.63 -14.82 -19.21
N ASP A 200 7.82 -16.03 -19.73
CA ASP A 200 8.76 -16.42 -20.78
C ASP A 200 8.42 -15.81 -22.18
N ASP A 201 7.59 -14.77 -22.24
CA ASP A 201 7.01 -14.24 -23.48
C ASP A 201 7.77 -13.04 -24.09
N GLN A 202 9.01 -12.75 -23.66
CA GLN A 202 9.82 -11.65 -24.23
C GLN A 202 11.17 -12.08 -24.82
N HIS A 203 11.21 -13.17 -25.59
CA HIS A 203 12.45 -13.56 -26.29
C HIS A 203 12.44 -13.46 -27.83
N ASP A 204 11.36 -13.01 -28.48
CA ASP A 204 11.22 -13.05 -29.95
C ASP A 204 10.95 -11.70 -30.65
N LEU A 205 11.57 -10.59 -30.21
CA LEU A 205 11.56 -9.33 -30.98
C LEU A 205 12.95 -8.68 -31.07
N ALA A 206 13.92 -9.44 -31.55
CA ALA A 206 15.21 -8.92 -31.99
C ALA A 206 15.47 -9.35 -33.43
N GLY A 207 14.97 -8.58 -34.40
CA GLY A 207 15.35 -8.75 -35.80
C GLY A 207 14.31 -8.31 -36.81
N GLN A 208 14.14 -7.01 -37.03
CA GLN A 208 13.91 -6.51 -38.38
C GLN A 208 14.38 -5.06 -38.49
N GLU A 209 15.21 -4.81 -39.48
CA GLU A 209 16.13 -3.69 -39.60
C GLU A 209 15.47 -2.40 -40.10
N ASP A 210 16.05 -1.29 -39.65
CA ASP A 210 15.89 0.09 -40.11
C ASP A 210 15.91 0.23 -41.64
N GLY A 211 14.76 0.56 -42.21
CA GLY A 211 14.63 1.10 -43.56
C GLY A 211 14.29 2.58 -43.48
N GLY A 212 15.24 3.43 -43.85
CA GLY A 212 15.21 4.86 -43.61
C GLY A 212 14.11 5.65 -44.32
N ASN A 213 13.92 6.87 -43.85
CA ASN A 213 13.41 7.96 -44.68
C ASN A 213 13.95 9.31 -44.17
N GLU A 214 14.94 9.82 -44.91
CA GLU A 214 15.36 11.21 -44.86
C GLU A 214 14.24 12.07 -45.46
N GLY A 215 13.69 13.02 -44.71
CA GLY A 215 12.59 13.85 -45.21
C GLY A 215 12.39 15.14 -44.44
N MET A 216 13.05 16.19 -44.91
CA MET A 216 12.66 17.61 -44.88
C MET A 216 11.74 18.11 -43.76
N SER A 217 12.17 19.15 -43.04
CA SER A 217 11.79 20.54 -43.36
C SER A 217 12.30 21.52 -42.29
N ALA A 218 13.00 22.56 -42.76
CA ALA A 218 13.41 23.70 -41.97
C ALA A 218 12.19 24.53 -41.51
N PRO A 219 12.21 25.13 -40.30
CA PRO A 219 11.38 26.29 -40.02
C PRO A 219 12.12 27.58 -40.38
N ALA A 220 11.48 28.35 -41.28
CA ALA A 220 11.89 29.66 -41.71
C ALA A 220 11.91 30.68 -40.55
N SER A 221 12.93 31.54 -40.61
CA SER A 221 13.04 32.82 -39.93
C SER A 221 11.96 33.82 -40.39
N VAL A 222 11.23 34.41 -39.45
CA VAL A 222 10.50 35.71 -39.48
C VAL A 222 10.15 35.97 -38.00
N GLY A 223 10.36 37.10 -37.33
CA GLY A 223 10.59 38.48 -37.73
C GLY A 223 9.63 39.38 -36.92
N GLY A 224 10.17 40.28 -36.09
CA GLY A 224 9.55 41.61 -35.84
C GLY A 224 8.80 41.90 -34.53
N GLY A 225 9.12 43.07 -33.96
CA GLY A 225 8.24 43.93 -33.13
C GLY A 225 8.36 43.72 -31.62
N GLY A 226 8.85 44.63 -30.78
CA GLY A 226 8.63 46.08 -30.76
C GLY A 226 7.50 46.40 -29.78
N GLY A 227 7.81 46.89 -28.58
CA GLY A 227 6.78 47.13 -27.56
C GLY A 227 7.29 47.71 -26.25
N GLU A 228 7.94 48.86 -26.34
CA GLU A 228 8.25 49.75 -25.22
C GLU A 228 6.95 50.39 -24.68
N LYS A 229 6.65 50.22 -23.38
CA LYS A 229 5.71 51.11 -22.66
C LYS A 229 6.19 51.33 -21.22
N LYS A 230 6.70 52.55 -21.00
CA LYS A 230 6.74 53.22 -19.68
C LYS A 230 5.37 53.84 -19.40
N GLY A 231 4.99 53.85 -18.13
CA GLY A 231 3.91 54.65 -17.55
C GLY A 231 3.49 54.00 -16.24
N GLY A 232 3.40 54.69 -15.11
CA GLY A 232 3.66 56.07 -14.74
C GLY A 232 3.60 56.14 -13.21
#